data_AF-A0A416S9C4-F1
#
_entry.id   AF-A0A416S9C4-F1
#
_cell.length_a   1.000
_cell.length_b   1.000
_cell.length_c   1.000
_cell.angle_alpha   90.00
_cell.angle_beta   90.00
_cell.angle_gamma   90.00
#
_symmetry.space_group_name_H-M   'P 1'
#
loop_
_entity.id
_entity.type
_entity.pdbx_description
1 polymer ?
#
loop_
_entity_poly.entity_id
_entity_poly.type
_entity_poly.pdbx_seq_one_letter_code
_entity_poly.pdbx_strand_id
1 'polypeptide(L)'
;MSNLKVQEKLDKMKKLRKVLFVFSIIAAVGSLVMLIMFNFAPVFNLTVEGTDKFGNGVDYPGWQAIYYGIGIQYIPGYYEFGFNIWTCLGMYIPILSLIICTVMYRKGKNKRKAVLEYVMAAALTFGGITLVNCTRLAVLTASSEGLNNFKDTYLLPAVEAGTFRLLAFPKALCAVCLTAAAIKIINGSFLLYQKAYARKIPVITKMPQQ
;
A
#
# COMPACT_ATOMS: atom_id res chain seq x y z
N MET A 1 -11.26 -5.00 -42.78
CA MET A 1 -10.94 -3.75 -42.04
C MET A 1 -9.71 -3.15 -42.72
N SER A 2 -9.76 -1.91 -43.23
CA SER A 2 -8.64 -1.35 -44.02
C SER A 2 -7.36 -1.22 -43.18
N ASN A 3 -6.19 -1.47 -43.77
CA ASN A 3 -4.88 -1.37 -43.10
C ASN A 3 -4.66 0.01 -42.44
N LEU A 4 -5.18 1.07 -43.06
CA LEU A 4 -5.21 2.44 -42.51
C LEU A 4 -5.95 2.54 -41.17
N LYS A 5 -7.14 1.93 -41.03
CA LYS A 5 -7.92 1.95 -39.78
C LYS A 5 -7.22 1.18 -38.65
N VAL A 6 -6.47 0.12 -38.99
CA VAL A 6 -5.71 -0.67 -38.01
C VAL A 6 -4.51 0.13 -37.49
N GLN A 7 -3.78 0.81 -38.39
CA GLN A 7 -2.63 1.64 -38.04
C GLN A 7 -3.03 2.85 -37.20
N GLU A 8 -4.09 3.56 -37.60
CA GLU A 8 -4.61 4.72 -36.87
C GLU A 8 -5.03 4.35 -35.43
N LYS A 9 -5.69 3.20 -35.26
CA LYS A 9 -6.07 2.69 -33.94
C LYS A 9 -4.84 2.35 -33.10
N LEU A 10 -3.78 1.80 -33.70
CA LEU A 10 -2.55 1.45 -33.02
C LEU A 10 -1.78 2.71 -32.54
N ASP A 11 -1.81 3.78 -33.31
CA ASP A 11 -1.22 5.07 -32.92
C ASP A 11 -2.01 5.76 -31.80
N LYS A 12 -3.35 5.70 -31.84
CA LYS A 12 -4.20 6.09 -30.71
C LYS A 12 -3.86 5.30 -29.44
N MET A 13 -3.66 3.98 -29.55
CA MET A 13 -3.25 3.14 -28.41
C MET A 13 -1.86 3.51 -27.87
N LYS A 14 -0.90 3.89 -28.74
CA LYS A 14 0.43 4.35 -28.28
C LYS A 14 0.33 5.66 -27.48
N LYS A 15 -0.52 6.60 -27.90
CA LYS A 15 -0.79 7.84 -27.15
C LYS A 15 -1.42 7.54 -25.79
N LEU A 16 -2.49 6.75 -25.77
CA LEU A 16 -3.18 6.35 -24.54
C LEU A 16 -2.25 5.61 -23.57
N ARG A 17 -1.34 4.75 -24.08
CA ARG A 17 -0.32 4.10 -23.25
C ARG A 17 0.55 5.10 -22.49
N LYS A 18 0.98 6.18 -23.14
CA LYS A 18 1.83 7.20 -22.50
C LYS A 18 1.08 7.86 -21.34
N VAL A 19 -0.19 8.19 -21.56
CA VAL A 19 -1.07 8.79 -20.54
C VAL A 19 -1.25 7.84 -19.34
N LEU A 20 -1.64 6.58 -19.59
CA LEU A 20 -1.81 5.58 -18.53
C LEU A 20 -0.51 5.30 -17.76
N PHE A 21 0.63 5.35 -18.44
CA PHE A 21 1.94 5.22 -17.81
C PHE A 21 2.25 6.38 -16.87
N VAL A 22 1.97 7.63 -17.26
CA VAL A 22 2.15 8.79 -16.37
C VAL A 22 1.28 8.67 -15.13
N PHE A 23 -0.01 8.32 -15.29
CA PHE A 23 -0.89 8.10 -14.14
C PHE A 23 -0.40 6.95 -13.23
N SER A 24 0.11 5.85 -13.80
CA SER A 24 0.69 4.74 -13.02
C SER A 24 1.91 5.18 -12.20
N ILE A 25 2.75 6.07 -12.75
CA ILE A 25 3.89 6.64 -12.01
C ILE A 25 3.42 7.56 -10.90
N ILE A 26 2.51 8.49 -11.19
CA ILE A 26 2.01 9.44 -10.18
C ILE A 26 1.37 8.68 -9.01
N ALA A 27 0.55 7.66 -9.31
CA ALA A 27 -0.07 6.81 -8.30
C ALA A 27 0.97 6.03 -7.46
N ALA A 28 2.04 5.55 -8.10
CA ALA A 28 3.14 4.86 -7.40
C ALA A 28 3.91 5.80 -6.47
N VAL A 29 4.26 7.00 -6.94
CA VAL A 29 4.97 8.01 -6.14
C VAL A 29 4.10 8.47 -4.97
N GLY A 30 2.82 8.77 -5.21
CA GLY A 30 1.88 9.15 -4.14
C GLY A 30 1.73 8.06 -3.08
N SER A 31 1.62 6.80 -3.50
CA SER A 31 1.57 5.67 -2.55
C SER A 31 2.86 5.52 -1.75
N LEU A 32 4.02 5.67 -2.39
CA LEU A 32 5.32 5.59 -1.74
C LEU A 32 5.47 6.66 -0.65
N VAL A 33 5.10 7.90 -0.94
CA VAL A 33 5.14 9.01 0.02
C VAL A 33 4.22 8.72 1.21
N MET A 34 2.98 8.28 0.96
CA MET A 34 2.04 7.94 2.03
C MET A 34 2.54 6.79 2.91
N LEU A 35 3.14 5.76 2.32
CA LEU A 35 3.73 4.62 3.05
C LEU A 35 4.90 5.05 3.95
N ILE A 36 5.77 5.93 3.46
CA ILE A 36 6.86 6.49 4.28
C ILE A 36 6.27 7.33 5.42
N MET A 37 5.27 8.16 5.10
CA MET A 37 4.65 9.07 6.05
C MET A 37 3.85 8.37 7.15
N PHE A 38 3.40 7.14 6.91
CA PHE A 38 2.79 6.30 7.93
C PHE A 38 3.65 6.18 9.20
N ASN A 39 4.98 6.14 9.07
CA ASN A 39 5.85 6.05 10.25
C ASN A 39 5.71 7.26 11.16
N PHE A 40 5.46 8.44 10.62
CA PHE A 40 5.51 9.70 11.36
C PHE A 40 4.12 10.25 11.70
N ALA A 41 3.10 9.84 10.95
CA ALA A 41 1.72 10.26 11.18
C ALA A 41 1.08 9.47 12.33
N PRO A 42 0.16 10.09 13.10
CA PRO A 42 -0.60 9.39 14.13
C PRO A 42 -1.55 8.38 13.48
N VAL A 43 -1.43 7.10 13.87
CA VAL A 43 -2.17 5.98 13.25
C VAL A 43 -3.33 5.49 14.10
N PHE A 44 -3.19 5.53 15.41
CA PHE A 44 -4.27 5.24 16.35
C PHE A 44 -4.15 6.09 17.61
N ASN A 45 -5.27 6.24 18.30
CA ASN A 45 -5.39 6.98 19.54
C ASN A 45 -5.91 6.06 20.65
N LEU A 46 -5.40 6.23 21.86
CA LEU A 46 -5.83 5.53 23.05
C LEU A 46 -6.28 6.54 24.10
N THR A 47 -7.51 6.40 24.58
CA THR A 47 -8.03 7.17 25.73
C THR A 47 -8.51 6.22 26.82
N VAL A 48 -8.11 6.44 28.07
CA VAL A 48 -8.59 5.68 29.24
C VAL A 48 -9.05 6.65 30.30
N GLU A 49 -10.36 6.72 30.51
CA GLU A 49 -10.99 7.57 31.53
C GLU A 49 -10.52 7.17 32.95
N GLY A 50 -10.45 8.15 33.85
CA GLY A 50 -10.04 7.92 35.24
C GLY A 50 -8.54 7.64 35.44
N THR A 51 -7.70 7.89 34.43
CA THR A 51 -6.24 7.75 34.54
C THR A 51 -5.52 9.02 34.12
N ASP A 52 -4.49 9.42 34.85
CA ASP A 52 -3.67 10.60 34.50
C ASP A 52 -2.83 10.38 33.23
N LYS A 53 -2.55 9.11 32.90
CA LYS A 53 -1.62 8.72 31.83
C LYS A 53 -2.26 8.71 30.44
N PHE A 54 -3.53 8.30 30.34
CA PHE A 54 -4.25 8.18 29.06
C PHE A 54 -5.60 8.93 29.07
N GLY A 55 -5.93 9.66 30.14
CA GLY A 55 -7.21 10.37 30.26
C GLY A 55 -7.43 11.46 29.21
N ASN A 56 -6.35 12.10 28.74
CA ASN A 56 -6.43 13.14 27.69
C ASN A 56 -6.27 12.59 26.26
N GLY A 57 -6.11 11.27 26.10
CA GLY A 57 -5.83 10.63 24.82
C GLY A 57 -4.35 10.71 24.42
N VAL A 58 -3.82 9.61 23.89
CA VAL A 58 -2.45 9.52 23.38
C VAL A 58 -2.46 9.00 21.95
N ASP A 59 -1.84 9.77 21.06
CA ASP A 59 -1.63 9.40 19.66
C ASP A 59 -0.34 8.61 19.49
N TYR A 60 -0.45 7.48 18.79
CA TYR A 60 0.69 6.65 18.45
C TYR A 60 1.02 6.80 16.97
N PRO A 61 2.22 7.28 16.60
CA PRO A 61 2.70 7.24 15.23
C PRO A 61 2.99 5.82 14.74
N GLY A 62 2.99 5.63 13.41
CA GLY A 62 3.13 4.29 12.82
C GLY A 62 4.45 3.59 13.17
N TRP A 63 5.55 4.31 13.43
CA TRP A 63 6.79 3.66 13.85
C TRP A 63 6.65 2.95 15.21
N GLN A 64 5.86 3.51 16.13
CA GLN A 64 5.55 2.88 17.43
C GLN A 64 4.62 1.67 17.25
N ALA A 65 3.76 1.69 16.23
CA ALA A 65 2.92 0.55 15.87
C ALA A 65 3.70 -0.60 15.21
N ILE A 66 4.85 -0.31 14.57
CA ILE A 66 5.59 -1.26 13.75
C ILE A 66 6.75 -1.93 14.50
N TYR A 67 7.59 -1.15 15.18
CA TYR A 67 8.88 -1.66 15.67
C TYR A 67 8.87 -1.99 17.14
N TYR A 68 8.68 -1.01 18.02
CA TYR A 68 8.54 -1.16 19.47
C TYR A 68 7.97 0.16 19.99
N GLY A 69 6.70 0.18 20.36
CA GLY A 69 6.08 1.34 20.98
C GLY A 69 6.62 1.52 22.38
N ILE A 70 7.63 2.37 22.55
CA ILE A 70 8.01 2.88 23.88
C ILE A 70 6.99 3.97 24.21
N GLY A 71 6.18 3.76 25.24
CA GLY A 71 5.28 4.78 25.75
C GLY A 71 6.01 5.96 26.37
N ILE A 72 5.25 6.89 26.96
CA ILE A 72 5.74 8.19 27.51
C ILE A 72 6.82 8.04 28.61
N GLN A 73 7.10 6.81 29.10
CA GLN A 73 8.02 6.56 30.20
C GLN A 73 9.38 6.02 29.74
N TYR A 74 10.44 6.76 30.07
CA TYR A 74 11.86 6.40 29.88
C TYR A 74 12.35 5.31 30.87
N ILE A 75 11.48 4.41 31.31
CA ILE A 75 11.86 3.31 32.20
C ILE A 75 12.51 2.22 31.34
N PRO A 76 13.78 1.82 31.60
CA PRO A 76 14.41 0.71 30.89
C PRO A 76 13.54 -0.55 31.00
N GLY A 77 13.13 -1.12 29.86
CA GLY A 77 12.27 -2.31 29.81
C GLY A 77 10.76 -2.07 29.70
N TYR A 78 10.30 -0.81 29.60
CA TYR A 78 8.88 -0.50 29.37
C TYR A 78 8.55 -0.41 27.87
N TYR A 79 7.71 -1.31 27.38
CA TYR A 79 7.18 -1.31 26.02
C TYR A 79 5.67 -1.54 26.07
N GLU A 80 4.91 -0.68 25.39
CA GLU A 80 3.44 -0.81 25.28
C GLU A 80 3.07 -1.78 24.16
N PHE A 81 3.79 -1.69 23.04
CA PHE A 81 3.64 -2.56 21.89
C PHE A 81 4.97 -3.21 21.51
N GLY A 82 4.95 -4.53 21.34
CA GLY A 82 6.06 -5.30 20.78
C GLY A 82 6.09 -5.29 19.25
N PHE A 83 7.15 -5.86 18.69
CA PHE A 83 7.37 -5.98 17.25
C PHE A 83 6.20 -6.67 16.54
N ASN A 84 5.69 -6.05 15.49
CA ASN A 84 4.62 -6.61 14.67
C ASN A 84 5.10 -6.87 13.24
N ILE A 85 5.29 -8.15 12.92
CA ILE A 85 5.76 -8.58 11.61
C ILE A 85 4.77 -8.22 10.50
N TRP A 86 3.47 -8.24 10.76
CA TRP A 86 2.46 -7.96 9.74
C TRP A 86 2.46 -6.49 9.34
N THR A 87 2.53 -5.56 10.29
CA THR A 87 2.65 -4.13 9.97
C THR A 87 4.00 -3.82 9.30
N CYS A 88 5.08 -4.50 9.70
CA CYS A 88 6.38 -4.43 8.99
C CYS A 88 6.25 -4.84 7.53
N LEU A 89 5.69 -6.04 7.27
CA LEU A 89 5.49 -6.55 5.91
C LEU A 89 4.55 -5.65 5.13
N GLY A 90 3.45 -5.19 5.75
CA GLY A 90 2.47 -4.29 5.16
C GLY A 90 3.07 -2.96 4.71
N MET A 91 4.12 -2.48 5.38
CA MET A 91 4.83 -1.29 4.96
C MET A 91 5.93 -1.57 3.93
N TYR A 92 6.79 -2.56 4.17
CA TYR A 92 7.99 -2.77 3.37
C TYR A 92 7.76 -3.51 2.06
N ILE A 93 6.84 -4.49 2.01
CA ILE A 93 6.54 -5.22 0.76
C ILE A 93 6.11 -4.25 -0.36
N PRO A 94 5.15 -3.32 -0.13
CA PRO A 94 4.81 -2.34 -1.16
C PRO A 94 5.98 -1.45 -1.56
N ILE A 95 6.76 -0.93 -0.59
CA ILE A 95 7.91 -0.04 -0.86
C ILE A 95 8.93 -0.75 -1.76
N LEU A 96 9.37 -1.94 -1.36
CA LEU A 96 10.35 -2.72 -2.12
C LEU A 96 9.80 -3.11 -3.49
N SER A 97 8.53 -3.52 -3.55
CA SER A 97 7.88 -3.86 -4.82
C SER A 97 7.85 -2.66 -5.77
N LEU A 98 7.50 -1.47 -5.30
CA LEU A 98 7.47 -0.26 -6.12
C LEU A 98 8.86 0.10 -6.66
N ILE A 99 9.89 0.06 -5.82
CA ILE A 99 11.28 0.39 -6.20
C ILE A 99 11.80 -0.63 -7.23
N ILE A 100 11.77 -1.93 -6.89
CA ILE A 100 12.32 -3.01 -7.72
C ILE A 100 11.57 -3.08 -9.05
N CYS A 101 10.23 -3.06 -9.03
CA CYS A 101 9.45 -3.15 -10.25
C CYS A 101 9.68 -1.92 -11.16
N THR A 102 9.85 -0.72 -10.60
CA THR A 102 10.13 0.48 -11.39
C THR A 102 11.49 0.39 -12.09
N VAL A 103 12.53 -0.11 -11.42
CA VAL A 103 13.85 -0.35 -12.04
C VAL A 103 13.75 -1.39 -13.16
N MET A 104 13.06 -2.52 -12.91
CA MET A 104 12.86 -3.58 -13.91
C MET A 104 11.98 -3.14 -15.08
N TYR A 105 11.07 -2.17 -14.86
CA TYR A 105 10.15 -1.66 -15.88
C TYR A 105 10.90 -1.06 -17.08
N ARG A 106 12.04 -0.40 -16.84
CA ARG A 106 12.84 0.26 -17.88
C ARG A 106 13.33 -0.70 -18.97
N LYS A 107 13.67 -1.94 -18.60
CA LYS A 107 14.24 -2.96 -19.50
C LYS A 107 13.19 -3.95 -20.07
N GLY A 108 11.89 -3.72 -19.83
CA GLY A 108 10.83 -4.69 -20.14
C GLY A 108 10.07 -4.46 -21.45
N LYS A 109 9.72 -5.55 -22.15
CA LYS A 109 8.66 -5.56 -23.18
C LYS A 109 7.26 -5.52 -22.53
N ASN A 110 6.20 -5.23 -23.28
CA ASN A 110 4.82 -5.07 -22.77
C ASN A 110 4.36 -6.18 -21.81
N LYS A 111 4.64 -7.47 -22.09
CA LYS A 111 4.25 -8.59 -21.21
C LYS A 111 4.93 -8.50 -19.84
N ARG A 112 6.25 -8.24 -19.81
CA ARG A 112 7.00 -8.09 -18.56
C ARG A 112 6.53 -6.86 -17.79
N LYS A 113 6.33 -5.73 -18.48
CA LYS A 113 5.79 -4.51 -17.88
C LYS A 113 4.42 -4.73 -17.24
N ALA A 114 3.53 -5.48 -17.91
CA ALA A 114 2.23 -5.82 -17.35
C ALA A 114 2.34 -6.68 -16.08
N VAL A 115 3.21 -7.70 -16.07
CA VAL A 115 3.46 -8.52 -14.88
C VAL A 115 3.95 -7.66 -13.71
N LEU A 116 4.90 -6.73 -13.96
CA LEU A 116 5.40 -5.82 -12.94
C LEU A 116 4.30 -4.90 -12.38
N GLU A 117 3.38 -4.43 -13.22
CA GLU A 117 2.21 -3.65 -12.76
C GLU A 117 1.31 -4.46 -11.84
N TYR A 118 1.03 -5.72 -12.19
CA TYR A 118 0.21 -6.59 -11.33
C TYR A 118 0.90 -6.94 -10.01
N VAL A 119 2.22 -7.16 -10.01
CA VAL A 119 2.99 -7.39 -8.77
C VAL A 119 2.92 -6.17 -7.86
N MET A 120 3.14 -4.97 -8.40
CA MET A 120 2.99 -3.73 -7.65
C MET A 120 1.56 -3.53 -7.13
N ALA A 121 0.54 -3.86 -7.93
CA ALA A 121 -0.85 -3.77 -7.50
C ALA A 121 -1.14 -4.70 -6.31
N ALA A 122 -0.72 -5.97 -6.39
CA ALA A 122 -0.89 -6.93 -5.30
C ALA A 122 -0.18 -6.48 -4.02
N ALA A 123 1.06 -5.98 -4.14
CA ALA A 123 1.82 -5.46 -3.01
C ALA A 123 1.13 -4.25 -2.36
N LEU A 124 0.64 -3.29 -3.16
CA LEU A 124 -0.11 -2.13 -2.67
C LEU A 124 -1.41 -2.52 -1.97
N THR A 125 -2.17 -3.46 -2.53
CA THR A 125 -3.40 -3.98 -1.91
C THR A 125 -3.09 -4.63 -0.57
N PHE A 126 -2.08 -5.49 -0.52
CA PHE A 126 -1.63 -6.11 0.73
C PHE A 126 -1.23 -5.08 1.77
N GLY A 127 -0.41 -4.09 1.42
CA GLY A 127 0.03 -3.05 2.34
C GLY A 127 -1.12 -2.18 2.86
N GLY A 128 -1.99 -1.70 1.96
CA GLY A 128 -3.14 -0.88 2.33
C GLY A 128 -4.10 -1.59 3.29
N ILE A 129 -4.44 -2.86 3.01
CA ILE A 129 -5.32 -3.66 3.88
C ILE A 129 -4.65 -3.98 5.22
N THR A 130 -3.35 -4.28 5.22
CA THR A 130 -2.65 -4.63 6.46
C THR A 130 -2.53 -3.42 7.37
N LEU A 131 -2.12 -2.26 6.85
CA LEU A 131 -1.88 -1.06 7.64
C LEU A 131 -3.15 -0.38 8.14
N VAL A 132 -4.29 -0.52 7.44
CA VAL A 132 -5.58 -0.04 7.99
C VAL A 132 -6.08 -0.88 9.17
N ASN A 133 -5.55 -2.09 9.36
CA ASN A 133 -5.84 -2.95 10.49
C ASN A 133 -4.79 -2.82 11.63
N CYS A 134 -3.99 -1.75 11.63
CA CYS A 134 -2.91 -1.59 12.61
C CYS A 134 -3.36 -1.60 14.07
N THR A 135 -4.59 -1.14 14.39
CA THR A 135 -5.14 -1.23 15.75
C THR A 135 -5.31 -2.68 16.20
N ARG A 136 -5.91 -3.54 15.37
CA ARG A 136 -6.07 -4.98 15.67
C ARG A 136 -4.72 -5.67 15.80
N LEU A 137 -3.79 -5.31 14.91
CA LEU A 137 -2.44 -5.86 14.92
C LEU A 137 -1.66 -5.42 16.18
N ALA A 138 -1.83 -4.18 16.63
CA ALA A 138 -1.20 -3.68 17.86
C ALA A 138 -1.72 -4.40 19.12
N VAL A 139 -3.01 -4.76 19.18
CA VAL A 139 -3.57 -5.54 20.30
C VAL A 139 -2.91 -6.93 20.43
N LEU A 140 -2.53 -7.54 19.31
CA LEU A 140 -1.86 -8.86 19.31
C LEU A 140 -0.44 -8.81 19.88
N THR A 141 0.23 -7.66 19.78
CA THR A 141 1.62 -7.50 20.23
C THR A 141 1.75 -6.63 21.48
N ALA A 142 0.64 -6.23 22.09
CA ALA A 142 0.63 -5.44 23.31
C ALA A 142 1.23 -6.22 24.49
N SER A 143 2.01 -5.54 25.32
CA SER A 143 2.69 -6.17 26.45
C SER A 143 1.70 -6.65 27.53
N SER A 144 1.83 -7.92 27.92
CA SER A 144 1.04 -8.57 28.98
C SER A 144 1.90 -9.08 30.14
N GLU A 145 3.21 -8.86 30.10
CA GLU A 145 4.15 -9.34 31.12
C GLU A 145 4.97 -8.17 31.70
N GLY A 146 5.24 -8.22 33.02
CA GLY A 146 6.08 -7.25 33.73
C GLY A 146 5.34 -6.28 34.65
N LEU A 147 6.07 -5.28 35.16
CA LEU A 147 5.64 -4.33 36.21
C LEU A 147 4.42 -3.48 35.82
N ASN A 148 4.04 -3.46 34.53
CA ASN A 148 2.87 -2.77 34.01
C ASN A 148 2.24 -3.66 32.93
N ASN A 149 1.20 -4.40 33.29
CA ASN A 149 0.34 -5.17 32.39
C ASN A 149 -0.46 -4.23 31.47
N PHE A 150 0.21 -3.55 30.54
CA PHE A 150 -0.38 -2.50 29.71
C PHE A 150 -1.62 -2.99 28.96
N LYS A 151 -1.56 -4.21 28.44
CA LYS A 151 -2.65 -4.84 27.70
C LYS A 151 -3.92 -4.93 28.55
N ASP A 152 -3.84 -5.52 29.74
CA ASP A 152 -5.04 -5.76 30.55
C ASP A 152 -5.45 -4.53 31.36
N THR A 153 -4.50 -3.67 31.75
CA THR A 153 -4.78 -2.48 32.57
C THR A 153 -5.33 -1.31 31.75
N TYR A 154 -4.88 -1.13 30.51
CA TYR A 154 -5.22 0.07 29.71
C TYR A 154 -5.83 -0.26 28.35
N LEU A 155 -5.25 -1.21 27.60
CA LEU A 155 -5.63 -1.42 26.21
C LEU A 155 -6.97 -2.15 26.06
N LEU A 156 -7.16 -3.30 26.72
CA LEU A 156 -8.40 -4.07 26.63
C LEU A 156 -9.61 -3.28 27.16
N PRO A 157 -9.54 -2.58 28.32
CA PRO A 157 -10.62 -1.69 28.76
C PRO A 157 -10.95 -0.61 27.73
N ALA A 158 -9.94 -0.01 27.07
CA ALA A 158 -10.18 0.98 26.03
C ALA A 158 -10.77 0.40 24.74
N VAL A 159 -10.44 -0.85 24.41
CA VAL A 159 -11.07 -1.58 23.31
C VAL A 159 -12.54 -1.84 23.61
N GLU A 160 -12.86 -2.30 24.81
CA GLU A 160 -14.24 -2.57 25.27
C GLU A 160 -15.07 -1.28 25.36
N ALA A 161 -14.49 -0.18 25.84
CA ALA A 161 -15.11 1.13 25.90
C ALA A 161 -15.18 1.86 24.54
N GLY A 162 -14.55 1.32 23.49
CA GLY A 162 -14.52 1.96 22.17
C GLY A 162 -13.70 3.25 22.10
N THR A 163 -12.76 3.43 23.03
CA THR A 163 -11.85 4.58 23.13
C THR A 163 -10.48 4.31 22.50
N PHE A 164 -10.18 3.06 22.14
CA PHE A 164 -9.05 2.74 21.26
C PHE A 164 -9.45 2.82 19.78
N ARG A 165 -8.98 3.85 19.07
CA ARG A 165 -9.53 4.25 17.77
C ARG A 165 -8.48 4.34 16.67
N LEU A 166 -8.84 3.84 15.49
CA LEU A 166 -8.07 4.04 14.27
C LEU A 166 -8.27 5.47 13.75
N LEU A 167 -7.17 6.21 13.56
CA LEU A 167 -7.20 7.57 13.07
C LEU A 167 -7.39 7.64 11.54
N ALA A 168 -7.45 8.86 10.99
CA ALA A 168 -7.75 9.08 9.58
C ALA A 168 -6.61 8.66 8.65
N PHE A 169 -5.34 8.77 9.08
CA PHE A 169 -4.20 8.55 8.22
C PHE A 169 -4.12 7.13 7.63
N PRO A 170 -4.27 6.03 8.42
CA PRO A 170 -4.29 4.68 7.86
C PRO A 170 -5.43 4.44 6.87
N LYS A 171 -6.59 5.08 7.08
CA LYS A 171 -7.74 5.00 6.17
C LYS A 171 -7.43 5.68 4.83
N ALA A 172 -6.85 6.88 4.88
CA ALA A 172 -6.42 7.61 3.69
C ALA A 172 -5.32 6.86 2.93
N LEU A 173 -4.32 6.32 3.64
CA LEU A 173 -3.28 5.48 3.06
C LEU A 173 -3.88 4.27 2.32
N CYS A 174 -4.82 3.56 2.95
CA CYS A 174 -5.49 2.42 2.33
C CYS A 174 -6.22 2.81 1.04
N ALA A 175 -6.99 3.91 1.07
CA ALA A 175 -7.68 4.41 -0.11
C ALA A 175 -6.70 4.76 -1.26
N VAL A 176 -5.58 5.41 -0.95
CA VAL A 176 -4.53 5.72 -1.93
C VAL A 176 -3.91 4.45 -2.50
N CYS A 177 -3.54 3.49 -1.64
CA CYS A 177 -2.95 2.22 -2.07
C CYS A 177 -3.89 1.41 -2.97
N LEU A 178 -5.18 1.33 -2.64
CA LEU A 178 -6.18 0.61 -3.44
C LEU A 178 -6.45 1.30 -4.77
N THR A 179 -6.52 2.64 -4.77
CA THR A 179 -6.67 3.43 -6.00
C THR A 179 -5.46 3.24 -6.91
N ALA A 180 -4.25 3.30 -6.36
CA ALA A 180 -3.03 3.07 -7.10
C ALA A 180 -2.96 1.62 -7.63
N ALA A 181 -3.36 0.62 -6.85
CA ALA A 181 -3.45 -0.75 -7.31
C ALA A 181 -4.40 -0.90 -8.51
N ALA A 182 -5.58 -0.26 -8.47
CA ALA A 182 -6.53 -0.26 -9.59
C ALA A 182 -5.92 0.37 -10.86
N ILE A 183 -5.26 1.53 -10.74
CA ILE A 183 -4.57 2.20 -11.87
C ILE A 183 -3.51 1.27 -12.46
N LYS A 184 -2.75 0.56 -11.62
CA LYS A 184 -1.74 -0.40 -12.07
C LYS A 184 -2.34 -1.58 -12.81
N ILE A 185 -3.43 -2.15 -12.31
CA ILE A 185 -4.18 -3.21 -13.00
C ILE A 185 -4.66 -2.73 -14.37
N ILE A 186 -5.22 -1.52 -14.45
CA ILE A 186 -5.68 -0.93 -15.72
C ILE A 186 -4.50 -0.78 -16.70
N ASN A 187 -3.37 -0.23 -16.25
CA ASN A 187 -2.20 -0.07 -17.11
C ASN A 187 -1.63 -1.43 -17.56
N GLY A 188 -1.53 -2.41 -16.65
CA GLY A 188 -1.09 -3.77 -16.96
C GLY A 188 -1.97 -4.44 -18.01
N SER A 189 -3.29 -4.36 -17.83
CA SER A 189 -4.27 -4.91 -18.77
C SER A 189 -4.19 -4.23 -20.13
N PHE A 190 -4.02 -2.91 -20.17
CA PHE A 190 -3.85 -2.15 -21.41
C PHE A 190 -2.59 -2.56 -22.18
N LEU A 191 -1.47 -2.80 -21.49
CA LEU A 191 -0.22 -3.26 -22.11
C LEU A 191 -0.37 -4.63 -22.79
N LEU A 192 -1.13 -5.54 -22.16
CA LEU A 192 -1.46 -6.85 -22.74
C LEU A 192 -2.40 -6.71 -23.93
N TYR A 193 -3.44 -5.87 -23.82
CA TYR A 193 -4.37 -5.59 -24.92
C TYR A 193 -3.65 -5.02 -26.14
N GLN A 194 -2.78 -4.01 -25.96
CA GLN A 194 -1.98 -3.45 -27.05
C GLN A 194 -1.12 -4.51 -27.74
N LYS A 195 -0.51 -5.42 -26.96
CA LYS A 195 0.30 -6.52 -27.51
C LYS A 195 -0.55 -7.51 -28.29
N ALA A 196 -1.71 -7.89 -27.79
CA ALA A 196 -2.63 -8.80 -28.47
C ALA A 196 -3.14 -8.19 -29.78
N TYR A 197 -3.47 -6.89 -29.77
CA TYR A 197 -3.90 -6.16 -30.97
C TYR A 197 -2.80 -6.09 -32.04
N ALA A 198 -1.56 -5.78 -31.65
CA ALA A 198 -0.42 -5.72 -32.59
C ALA A 198 -0.13 -7.08 -33.27
N ARG A 199 -0.40 -8.20 -32.58
CA ARG A 199 -0.24 -9.56 -33.14
C ARG A 199 -1.30 -9.94 -34.18
N LYS A 200 -2.39 -9.18 -34.33
CA LYS A 200 -3.40 -9.43 -35.36
C LYS A 200 -3.04 -8.84 -36.73
N ILE A 201 -1.97 -8.03 -36.79
CA ILE A 201 -1.50 -7.33 -38.00
C ILE A 201 -0.70 -8.22 -38.99
N PRO A 202 0.14 -9.19 -38.58
CA PRO A 202 0.97 -9.95 -39.53
C PRO A 202 0.22 -10.97 -40.40
N VAL A 203 -1.10 -11.10 -40.28
CA VAL A 203 -1.91 -11.98 -41.15
C VAL A 203 -2.41 -11.24 -42.41
N ILE A 204 -2.43 -9.90 -42.42
CA ILE A 204 -3.08 -9.13 -43.50
C ILE A 204 -2.07 -8.62 -44.54
N THR A 205 -0.77 -8.55 -44.21
CA THR A 205 0.29 -8.10 -45.14
C THR A 205 0.97 -9.22 -45.92
N LYS A 206 0.50 -10.47 -45.80
CA LYS A 206 1.00 -11.65 -46.54
C LYS A 206 0.00 -12.23 -47.55
N MET A 207 -1.00 -11.46 -48.01
CA MET A 207 -1.71 -11.85 -49.23
C MET A 207 -0.93 -11.32 -50.42
N PRO A 208 -0.39 -12.17 -51.30
CA PRO A 208 0.12 -11.70 -52.57
C PRO A 208 -1.06 -11.04 -53.29
N GLN A 209 -0.86 -9.82 -53.76
CA GLN A 209 -1.72 -9.23 -54.77
C GLN A 209 -1.53 -10.10 -56.02
N GLN A 210 -2.46 -11.02 -56.25
CA GLN A 210 -2.66 -11.65 -57.56
C GLN A 210 -3.37 -10.66 -58.48
#